data_AF-A0A3B0ZP37-F1
#
_entry.id   AF-A0A3B0ZP37-F1
#
_cell.length_a   1.000
_cell.length_b   1.000
_cell.length_c   1.000
_cell.angle_alpha   90.00
_cell.angle_beta   90.00
_cell.angle_gamma   90.00
#
_symmetry.space_group_name_H-M   'P 1'
#
loop_
_entity.id
_entity.type
_entity.pdbx_description
1 polymer ?
#
loop_
_entity_poly.entity_id
_entity_poly.type
_entity_poly.pdbx_seq_one_letter_code
_entity_poly.pdbx_strand_id
1 'polypeptide(L)'
;MNHNEFVIGQEFKCAERRWRCTDIGCRVIVAIPVDYAEISTFSENKTQKERRVLTEKDLSGPPYWLAESVFDEDDIISCELLTQTD
;
A
#
# COMPACT_ATOMS: atom_id res chain seq x y z
N MET A 1 -6.44 -12.38 -5.49
CA MET A 1 -6.26 -11.91 -6.88
C MET A 1 -5.17 -12.77 -7.51
N ASN A 2 -5.04 -12.81 -8.83
CA ASN A 2 -3.92 -13.41 -9.52
C ASN A 2 -2.86 -12.34 -9.85
N HIS A 3 -1.59 -12.73 -9.88
CA HIS A 3 -0.46 -11.81 -10.14
C HIS A 3 -0.61 -11.00 -11.44
N ASN A 4 -1.14 -11.63 -12.50
CA ASN A 4 -1.35 -11.00 -13.81
C ASN A 4 -2.58 -10.08 -13.88
N GLU A 5 -3.39 -9.99 -12.82
CA GLU A 5 -4.56 -9.10 -12.74
C GLU A 5 -4.19 -7.72 -12.17
N PHE A 6 -2.98 -7.55 -11.62
CA PHE A 6 -2.55 -6.27 -11.06
C PHE A 6 -2.22 -5.28 -12.17
N VAL A 7 -2.54 -4.01 -11.93
CA VAL A 7 -2.18 -2.87 -12.76
C VAL A 7 -1.57 -1.78 -11.87
N ILE A 8 -0.48 -1.16 -12.30
CA ILE A 8 0.11 -0.03 -11.58
C ILE A 8 -0.92 1.10 -11.45
N GLY A 9 -1.07 1.61 -10.23
CA GLY A 9 -2.07 2.61 -9.86
C GLY A 9 -3.42 2.04 -9.42
N GLN A 10 -3.67 0.74 -9.61
CA GLN A 10 -4.90 0.11 -9.15
C GLN A 10 -4.90 -0.10 -7.64
N GLU A 11 -6.06 0.13 -7.02
CA GLU A 11 -6.29 -0.19 -5.62
C GLU A 11 -6.81 -1.61 -5.43
N PHE A 12 -6.33 -2.27 -4.37
CA PHE A 12 -6.77 -3.58 -3.95
C PHE A 12 -6.84 -3.64 -2.42
N LYS A 13 -7.59 -4.60 -1.92
CA LYS A 13 -7.68 -4.90 -0.49
C LYS A 13 -6.85 -6.14 -0.20
N CYS A 14 -6.06 -6.11 0.87
CA CYS A 14 -5.40 -7.31 1.37
C CYS A 14 -5.44 -7.30 2.89
N ALA A 15 -5.98 -8.37 3.48
CA ALA A 15 -6.46 -8.37 4.87
C ALA A 15 -7.37 -7.15 5.15
N GLU A 16 -7.14 -6.42 6.24
CA GLU A 16 -7.93 -5.24 6.63
C GLU A 16 -7.40 -3.92 6.05
N ARG A 17 -6.50 -3.99 5.06
CA ARG A 17 -5.76 -2.82 4.53
C ARG A 17 -6.07 -2.59 3.06
N ARG A 18 -6.13 -1.33 2.67
CA ARG A 18 -6.20 -0.93 1.26
C ARG A 18 -4.84 -0.49 0.75
N TRP A 19 -4.51 -0.92 -0.45
CA TRP A 19 -3.21 -0.76 -1.06
C TRP A 19 -3.36 -0.26 -2.49
N ARG A 20 -2.37 0.48 -2.99
CA ARG A 20 -2.24 0.87 -4.39
C ARG A 20 -0.96 0.26 -4.95
N CYS A 21 -1.10 -0.51 -6.02
CA CYS A 21 0.03 -1.14 -6.69
C CYS A 21 0.94 -0.06 -7.31
N THR A 22 2.24 -0.11 -7.02
CA THR A 22 3.26 0.82 -7.51
C THR A 22 4.23 0.15 -8.48
N ASP A 23 4.45 -1.16 -8.36
CA ASP A 23 5.28 -1.95 -9.28
C ASP A 23 4.81 -3.41 -9.39
N ILE A 24 5.14 -4.06 -10.51
CA ILE A 24 4.78 -5.46 -10.80
C ILE A 24 6.05 -6.20 -11.26
N GLY A 25 6.58 -7.03 -10.38
CA GLY A 25 7.69 -7.95 -10.70
C GLY A 25 7.20 -9.22 -11.37
N CYS A 26 8.09 -10.20 -11.59
CA CYS A 26 7.68 -11.48 -12.21
C CYS A 26 6.90 -12.42 -11.28
N ARG A 27 7.08 -12.28 -9.96
CA ARG A 27 6.46 -13.14 -8.92
C ARG A 27 5.84 -12.35 -7.77
N VAL A 28 6.12 -11.05 -7.71
CA VAL A 28 5.73 -10.19 -6.61
C VAL A 28 5.07 -8.94 -7.18
N ILE A 29 4.29 -8.26 -6.36
CA ILE A 29 3.89 -6.88 -6.60
C ILE A 29 4.39 -6.01 -5.44
N VAL A 30 4.55 -4.72 -5.72
CA VAL A 30 4.91 -3.72 -4.71
C VAL A 30 3.75 -2.75 -4.60
N ALA A 31 3.41 -2.34 -3.38
CA ALA A 31 2.30 -1.43 -3.13
C ALA A 31 2.52 -0.52 -1.92
N ILE A 32 1.80 0.60 -1.90
CA ILE A 32 1.72 1.53 -0.78
C ILE A 32 0.34 1.48 -0.12
N PRO A 33 0.21 1.73 1.20
CA PRO A 33 -1.10 1.83 1.82
C PRO A 33 -1.83 3.09 1.34
N VAL A 34 -3.16 3.02 1.21
CA VAL A 34 -3.99 4.19 0.85
C VAL A 34 -5.01 4.57 1.93
N ASP A 35 -5.11 3.80 3.00
CA ASP A 35 -6.02 4.08 4.11
C ASP A 35 -5.38 4.96 5.20
N TYR A 36 -4.35 4.46 5.86
CA TYR A 36 -3.61 5.15 6.91
C TYR A 36 -2.14 4.72 6.93
N ALA A 37 -1.28 5.54 7.53
CA ALA A 37 0.09 5.18 7.84
C ALA A 37 0.36 5.34 9.34
N GLU A 38 1.22 4.47 9.87
CA GLU A 38 1.79 4.64 11.21
C GLU A 38 3.08 5.43 11.09
N ILE A 39 3.05 6.69 11.53
CA ILE A 39 4.19 7.60 11.47
C ILE A 39 4.92 7.51 12.80
N SER A 40 6.20 7.16 12.74
CA SER A 40 7.09 7.17 13.90
C SER A 40 8.04 8.36 13.80
N THR A 41 7.89 9.34 14.69
CA THR A 41 8.77 10.50 14.78
C THR A 41 9.72 10.32 15.96
N PHE A 42 11.02 10.44 15.70
CA PHE A 42 12.04 10.41 16.74
C PHE A 42 12.46 11.84 17.11
N SER A 43 12.16 12.27 18.33
CA SER A 43 12.58 13.55 18.86
C SER A 43 13.00 13.43 20.32
N GLU A 44 14.08 14.09 20.73
CA GLU A 44 14.55 14.15 22.13
C GLU A 44 14.64 12.76 22.82
N ASN A 45 15.15 11.74 22.12
CA ASN A 45 15.23 10.35 22.57
C ASN A 45 13.88 9.68 22.88
N LYS A 46 12.78 10.23 22.39
CA LYS A 46 11.43 9.66 22.47
C LYS A 46 10.94 9.32 21.07
N THR A 47 10.28 8.17 20.96
CA THR A 47 9.57 7.77 19.74
C THR A 47 8.10 8.07 19.95
N GLN A 48 7.54 8.97 19.15
CA GLN A 48 6.10 9.22 19.08
C GLN A 48 5.54 8.46 17.88
N LYS A 49 4.49 7.67 18.11
CA LYS A 49 3.77 6.94 17.06
C LYS A 49 2.40 7.54 16.91
N GLU A 50 2.05 7.95 15.70
CA GLU A 50 0.71 8.41 15.37
C GLU A 50 0.16 7.66 14.16
N ARG A 51 -1.17 7.45 14.15
CA ARG A 51 -1.87 6.93 12.99
C ARG A 51 -2.44 8.11 12.21
N ARG A 52 -2.04 8.27 10.96
CA ARG A 52 -2.52 9.32 10.06
C ARG A 52 -3.31 8.74 8.91
N VAL A 53 -4.54 9.21 8.72
CA VAL A 53 -5.36 8.89 7.54
C VAL A 53 -4.73 9.54 6.30
N LEU A 54 -4.64 8.77 5.22
CA LEU A 54 -4.00 9.19 3.99
C LEU A 54 -4.99 9.84 3.04
N THR A 55 -4.48 10.75 2.23
CA THR A 55 -5.19 11.41 1.12
C THR A 55 -4.40 11.26 -0.17
N GLU A 56 -4.99 11.50 -1.34
CA GLU A 56 -4.29 11.43 -2.63
C GLU A 56 -2.98 12.23 -2.67
N LYS A 57 -2.90 13.35 -1.95
CA LYS A 57 -1.69 14.15 -1.85
C LYS A 57 -0.53 13.37 -1.24
N ASP A 58 -0.82 12.51 -0.26
CA ASP A 58 0.15 11.68 0.43
C ASP A 58 0.62 10.49 -0.43
N LEU A 59 -0.07 10.20 -1.54
CA LEU A 59 0.19 9.08 -2.46
C LEU A 59 0.98 9.50 -3.72
N SER A 60 1.54 10.71 -3.74
CA SER A 60 2.12 11.28 -4.96
C SER A 60 3.57 10.82 -5.20
N GLY A 61 3.75 10.11 -6.33
CA GLY A 61 5.00 9.94 -7.09
C GLY A 61 6.08 9.02 -6.50
N PRO A 62 7.12 8.69 -7.28
CA PRO A 62 8.43 8.27 -6.76
C PRO A 62 9.32 9.48 -6.40
N PRO A 63 10.05 9.45 -5.26
CA PRO A 63 9.86 8.50 -4.17
C PRO A 63 8.57 8.81 -3.41
N TYR A 64 7.76 7.79 -3.14
CA TYR A 64 6.57 7.95 -2.32
C TYR A 64 6.98 8.37 -0.92
N TRP A 65 6.17 9.22 -0.28
CA TRP A 65 6.36 9.54 1.14
C TRP A 65 6.12 8.32 2.05
N LEU A 66 5.42 7.30 1.52
CA LEU A 66 5.05 6.07 2.20
C LEU A 66 6.05 4.95 1.92
N ALA A 67 6.26 4.11 2.92
CA ALA A 67 6.99 2.87 2.74
C ALA A 67 6.21 1.90 1.84
N GLU A 68 6.89 1.40 0.82
CA GLU A 68 6.38 0.33 -0.02
C GLU A 68 6.43 -1.01 0.71
N SER A 69 5.48 -1.89 0.39
CA SER A 69 5.42 -3.27 0.87
C SER A 69 5.43 -4.22 -0.32
N VAL A 70 6.21 -5.29 -0.21
CA VAL A 70 6.31 -6.35 -1.20
C VAL A 70 5.28 -7.42 -0.84
N PHE A 71 4.48 -7.82 -1.82
CA PHE A 71 3.51 -8.91 -1.73
C PHE A 71 3.99 -10.02 -2.65
N ASP A 72 4.24 -11.20 -2.09
CA ASP A 72 4.58 -12.38 -2.88
C ASP A 72 3.35 -13.19 -3.30
N GLU A 73 3.59 -14.35 -3.91
CA GLU A 73 2.51 -15.21 -4.43
C GLU A 73 1.55 -15.66 -3.34
N ASP A 74 2.03 -15.91 -2.11
CA ASP A 74 1.19 -16.34 -1.00
C ASP A 74 0.36 -15.17 -0.46
N ASP A 75 0.95 -13.96 -0.41
CA ASP A 75 0.23 -12.75 -0.02
C ASP A 75 -0.91 -12.42 -1.01
N ILE A 76 -0.61 -12.45 -2.31
CA ILE A 76 -1.50 -12.04 -3.40
C ILE A 76 -2.80 -12.86 -3.46
N ILE A 77 -2.73 -14.15 -3.12
CA ILE A 77 -3.89 -15.06 -3.14
C ILE A 77 -4.98 -14.57 -2.19
N SER A 78 -4.60 -13.95 -1.06
CA SER A 78 -5.53 -13.43 -0.05
C SER A 78 -6.10 -12.05 -0.37
N CYS A 79 -5.61 -11.39 -1.44
CA CYS A 79 -6.03 -10.05 -1.79
C CYS A 79 -7.28 -10.06 -2.69
N GLU A 80 -8.07 -8.98 -2.64
CA GLU A 80 -9.33 -8.80 -3.36
C GLU A 80 -9.30 -7.49 -4.15
N LEU A 81 -9.88 -7.49 -5.36
CA LEU A 81 -9.98 -6.28 -6.16
C LEU A 81 -11.05 -5.36 -5.58
N LEU A 82 -10.71 -4.08 -5.40
CA LEU A 82 -11.71 -3.06 -5.06
C LEU A 82 -12.35 -2.56 -6.34
N THR A 83 -13.57 -3.04 -6.63
CA THR A 83 -14.40 -2.44 -7.66
C THR A 83 -14.84 -1.06 -7.18
N GLN A 84 -14.55 0.00 -7.96
CA GLN A 84 -15.21 1.29 -7.74
C GLN A 84 -16.71 1.05 -7.89
N THR A 85 -17.46 1.08 -6.79
CA THR A 85 -18.91 1.23 -6.85
C THR A 85 -19.19 2.67 -7.25
N ASP A 86 -19.81 2.84 -8.41
CA ASP A 86 -20.29 4.12 -8.95
C ASP A 86 -21.18 4.91 -7.97
#